data_AF-A0A3B0YUP0-F1
#
_entry.id   AF-A0A3B0YUP0-F1
#
_cell.length_a   1.000
_cell.length_b   1.000
_cell.length_c   1.000
_cell.angle_alpha   90.00
_cell.angle_beta   90.00
_cell.angle_gamma   90.00
#
_symmetry.space_group_name_H-M   'P 1'
#
loop_
_entity.id
_entity.type
_entity.pdbx_description
1 polymer ?
#
loop_
_entity_poly.entity_id
_entity_poly.type
_entity_poly.pdbx_seq_one_letter_code
_entity_poly.pdbx_strand_id
1 'polypeptide(L)'
;MNEEENDFKIVVLLDRWVLWGNCELREDGRTVITNASVIRIWGTKRGLGELAAKGKRPDTELDPIGRVVVGPRDLKFSIDCAKDWGKV
;
A
#
# COMPACT_ATOMS: atom_id res chain seq x y z
N MET A 1 10.92 5.80 -22.88
CA MET A 1 10.06 4.84 -22.17
C MET A 1 9.71 5.53 -20.88
N ASN A 2 8.52 6.11 -20.79
CA ASN A 2 8.08 6.76 -19.57
C ASN A 2 7.65 5.63 -18.63
N GLU A 3 8.42 5.39 -17.57
CA GLU A 3 7.90 4.65 -16.44
C GLU A 3 6.71 5.46 -15.93
N GLU A 4 5.49 4.95 -16.12
CA GLU A 4 4.35 5.45 -15.38
C GLU A 4 4.72 5.29 -13.90
N GLU A 5 4.96 6.40 -13.23
CA GLU A 5 5.17 6.45 -11.79
C GLU A 5 3.93 5.80 -11.16
N ASN A 6 4.06 4.55 -10.75
CA ASN A 6 2.97 3.84 -10.08
C ASN A 6 2.90 4.37 -8.65
N ASP A 7 1.90 5.20 -8.37
CA ASP A 7 1.63 5.75 -7.03
C ASP A 7 1.15 4.68 -6.03
N PHE A 8 0.99 3.44 -6.45
CA PHE A 8 0.58 2.34 -5.57
C PHE A 8 1.70 1.96 -4.62
N LYS A 9 1.45 2.06 -3.32
CA LYS A 9 2.41 1.66 -2.29
C LYS A 9 1.76 0.75 -1.26
N ILE A 10 2.57 -0.17 -0.73
CA ILE A 10 2.29 -0.81 0.56
C ILE A 10 2.79 0.14 1.64
N VAL A 11 1.92 0.54 2.56
CA VAL A 11 2.22 1.48 3.65
C VAL A 11 2.16 0.72 4.98
N VAL A 12 3.28 0.69 5.70
CA VAL A 12 3.39 0.01 7.01
C VAL A 12 3.36 1.07 8.11
N LEU A 13 2.36 0.97 8.98
CA LEU A 13 2.19 1.87 10.12
C LEU A 13 2.85 1.32 11.38
N LEU A 14 3.18 2.20 12.34
CA LEU A 14 3.75 1.79 13.63
C LEU A 14 2.81 0.91 14.46
N ASP A 15 1.49 1.16 14.41
CA ASP A 15 0.48 0.46 15.23
C ASP A 15 -0.20 -0.72 14.54
N ARG A 16 0.60 -1.58 13.88
CA ARG A 16 0.18 -2.91 13.37
C ARG A 16 -0.78 -2.93 12.16
N TRP A 17 -0.86 -1.84 11.39
CA TRP A 17 -1.61 -1.82 10.12
C TRP A 17 -0.69 -1.84 8.91
N VAL A 18 -1.08 -2.63 7.91
CA VAL A 18 -0.45 -2.63 6.58
C VAL A 18 -1.53 -2.28 5.57
N LEU A 19 -1.32 -1.16 4.88
CA LEU A 19 -2.26 -0.61 3.91
C LEU A 19 -1.70 -0.80 2.50
N TRP A 20 -2.58 -0.82 1.52
CA TRP A 20 -2.23 -0.71 0.11
C TRP A 20 -3.15 0.30 -0.56
N GLY A 21 -2.62 1.12 -1.47
CA GLY A 21 -3.41 2.05 -2.28
C GLY A 21 -2.54 3.10 -2.98
N ASN A 22 -3.19 4.05 -3.65
CA ASN A 22 -2.53 5.15 -4.35
C ASN A 22 -2.09 6.21 -3.34
N CYS A 23 -0.80 6.48 -3.24
CA CYS A 23 -0.21 7.30 -2.19
C CYS A 23 0.31 8.63 -2.75
N GLU A 24 -0.10 9.71 -2.11
CA GLU A 24 0.39 11.07 -2.38
C GLU A 24 1.00 11.64 -1.09
N LEU A 25 2.28 12.04 -1.13
CA LEU A 25 2.91 12.76 -0.03
C LEU A 25 2.56 14.25 -0.14
N ARG A 26 1.97 14.80 0.93
CA ARG A 26 1.62 16.22 1.02
C ARG A 26 2.79 17.03 1.55
N GLU A 27 2.76 18.33 1.26
CA GLU A 27 3.78 19.30 1.74
C GLU A 27 3.88 19.35 3.28
N ASP A 28 2.79 19.05 3.99
CA ASP A 28 2.75 18.97 5.45
C ASP A 28 3.27 17.65 6.03
N GLY A 29 3.82 16.78 5.18
CA GLY A 29 4.40 15.49 5.55
C GLY A 29 3.37 14.35 5.71
N ARG A 30 2.06 14.61 5.54
CA ARG A 30 1.05 13.53 5.58
C ARG A 30 1.06 12.73 4.30
N THR A 31 0.83 11.42 4.42
CA THR A 31 0.57 10.55 3.26
C THR A 31 -0.93 10.36 3.09
N VAL A 32 -1.47 10.77 1.96
CA VAL A 32 -2.87 10.52 1.58
C VAL A 32 -2.92 9.26 0.75
N ILE A 33 -3.71 8.27 1.17
CA ILE A 33 -3.91 7.01 0.46
C ILE A 33 -5.34 6.98 -0.09
N THR A 34 -5.49 6.89 -1.41
CA THR A 34 -6.80 6.72 -2.08
C THR A 34 -6.94 5.31 -2.65
N ASN A 35 -8.18 4.82 -2.77
CA ASN A 35 -8.48 3.41 -3.02
C ASN A 35 -7.76 2.49 -2.00
N ALA A 36 -7.69 2.95 -0.75
CA ALA A 36 -6.98 2.28 0.32
C ALA A 36 -7.69 0.99 0.74
N SER A 37 -6.90 -0.05 0.99
CA SER A 37 -7.34 -1.28 1.62
C SER A 37 -6.38 -1.66 2.75
N VAL A 38 -6.91 -2.25 3.82
CA VAL A 38 -6.07 -2.97 4.79
C VAL A 38 -5.71 -4.34 4.20
N ILE A 39 -4.44 -4.72 4.23
CA ILE A 39 -4.01 -6.08 3.90
C ILE A 39 -4.20 -6.96 5.13
N ARG A 40 -5.29 -7.73 5.18
CA ARG A 40 -5.67 -8.59 6.33
C ARG A 40 -4.87 -9.88 6.36
N ILE A 41 -4.70 -10.48 5.18
CA ILE A 41 -3.86 -11.67 4.98
C ILE A 41 -2.92 -11.38 3.83
N TRP A 42 -1.62 -11.56 4.04
CA TRP A 42 -0.63 -11.27 3.01
C TRP A 42 -0.59 -12.37 1.94
N GLY A 43 -0.74 -13.64 2.30
CA GLY A 43 -0.72 -14.76 1.34
C GLY A 43 0.64 -14.98 0.65
N THR A 44 1.73 -14.48 1.23
CA THR A 44 3.09 -14.54 0.64
C THR A 44 3.93 -15.66 1.22
N LYS A 45 4.94 -16.12 0.47
CA LYS A 45 6.02 -16.96 0.99
C LYS A 45 7.33 -16.20 1.17
N ARG A 46 7.46 -15.00 0.60
CA ARG A 46 8.67 -14.16 0.64
C ARG A 46 8.43 -12.75 1.21
N GLY A 47 7.35 -12.56 1.97
CA GLY A 47 7.03 -11.29 2.64
C GLY A 47 6.49 -10.20 1.71
N LEU A 48 6.39 -8.96 2.22
CA LEU A 48 5.76 -7.83 1.53
C LEU A 48 6.41 -7.47 0.19
N GLY A 49 7.72 -7.66 0.03
CA GLY A 49 8.42 -7.42 -1.23
C GLY A 49 7.89 -8.30 -2.37
N GLU A 50 7.39 -9.51 -2.07
CA GLU A 50 6.70 -10.34 -3.05
C GLU A 50 5.42 -9.70 -3.56
N LEU A 51 4.61 -9.10 -2.67
CA LEU A 51 3.38 -8.40 -3.05
C LEU A 51 3.67 -7.17 -3.87
N ALA A 52 4.64 -6.36 -3.43
CA ALA A 52 5.05 -5.15 -4.13
C ALA A 52 5.51 -5.46 -5.57
N ALA A 53 6.33 -6.49 -5.76
CA ALA A 53 6.86 -6.83 -7.09
C ALA A 53 5.86 -7.61 -7.98
N LYS A 54 5.11 -8.56 -7.41
CA LYS A 54 4.28 -9.51 -8.20
C LYS A 54 2.80 -9.16 -8.22
N GLY A 55 2.35 -8.29 -7.32
CA GLY A 55 0.95 -8.04 -7.02
C GLY A 55 0.39 -8.99 -5.95
N LYS A 56 -0.88 -8.77 -5.57
CA LYS A 56 -1.60 -9.63 -4.63
C LYS A 56 -1.52 -11.12 -5.02
N ARG A 57 -1.44 -12.00 -4.03
CA ARG A 57 -1.43 -13.47 -4.18
C ARG A 57 -2.86 -14.02 -4.08
N PRO A 58 -3.10 -15.26 -4.52
CA PRO A 58 -4.44 -15.85 -4.46
C PRO A 58 -5.06 -15.79 -3.06
N ASP A 59 -4.23 -15.95 -2.02
CA ASP A 59 -4.65 -15.94 -0.62
C ASP A 59 -4.49 -14.55 0.04
N THR A 60 -4.21 -13.50 -0.74
CA THR A 60 -4.15 -12.13 -0.21
C THR A 60 -5.58 -11.61 0.00
N GLU A 61 -5.90 -11.26 1.23
CA GLU A 61 -7.19 -10.65 1.59
C GLU A 61 -7.03 -9.15 1.80
N LEU A 62 -7.80 -8.39 1.04
CA LEU A 62 -7.90 -6.93 1.12
C LEU A 62 -9.25 -6.54 1.73
N ASP A 63 -9.22 -5.59 2.66
CA ASP A 63 -10.40 -5.02 3.31
C ASP A 63 -10.49 -3.53 2.92
N PRO A 64 -11.34 -3.17 1.94
CA PRO A 64 -11.43 -1.81 1.41
C PRO A 64 -11.90 -0.80 2.46
N ILE A 65 -11.17 0.31 2.58
CA ILE A 65 -11.46 1.37 3.56
C ILE A 65 -11.54 2.77 2.93
N GLY A 66 -11.39 2.88 1.61
CA GLY A 66 -11.63 4.12 0.86
C GLY A 66 -10.45 5.09 0.89
N ARG A 67 -10.56 6.17 1.66
CA ARG A 67 -9.52 7.21 1.75
C ARG A 67 -8.93 7.28 3.16
N VAL A 68 -7.62 7.16 3.26
CA VAL A 68 -6.87 7.24 4.54
C VAL A 68 -5.89 8.40 4.50
N VAL A 69 -5.70 9.04 5.65
CA VAL A 69 -4.64 10.04 5.84
C VAL A 69 -3.74 9.55 6.97
N VAL A 70 -2.46 9.40 6.69
CA VAL A 70 -1.44 8.92 7.63
C VAL A 70 -0.57 10.09 8.04
N GLY A 71 -0.36 10.27 9.35
CA GLY A 71 0.57 11.26 9.87
C GLY A 71 2.03 10.88 9.62
N PRO A 72 2.95 11.84 9.48
CA PRO A 72 4.37 11.56 9.21
C PRO A 72 5.04 10.70 10.30
N ARG A 73 4.53 10.74 11.53
CA ARG A 73 5.06 9.95 12.65
C ARG A 73 4.48 8.55 12.75
N ASP A 74 3.38 8.28 12.05
CA ASP A 74 2.70 6.98 12.08
C ASP A 74 3.23 6.04 10.99
N LEU A 75 3.81 6.60 9.92
CA LEU A 75 4.42 5.87 8.82
C LEU A 75 5.77 5.29 9.25
N LYS A 76 5.90 3.95 9.26
CA LYS A 76 7.16 3.26 9.52
C LYS A 76 8.02 3.20 8.26
N PHE A 77 7.42 2.76 7.15
CA PHE A 77 8.02 2.76 5.81
C PHE A 77 6.94 2.46 4.76
N SER A 78 7.27 2.70 3.49
CA SER A 78 6.45 2.30 2.34
C SER A 78 7.27 1.51 1.31
N ILE A 79 6.60 0.67 0.51
CA ILE A 79 7.20 -0.07 -0.59
C ILE A 79 6.41 0.23 -1.87
N ASP A 80 7.11 0.64 -2.93
CA ASP A 80 6.51 0.88 -4.24
C ASP A 80 6.04 -0.42 -4.88
N CYS A 81 4.84 -0.41 -5.44
CA CYS A 81 4.26 -1.56 -6.12
C CYS A 81 4.49 -1.44 -7.63
N ALA A 82 4.90 -2.54 -8.26
CA ALA A 82 5.14 -2.60 -9.70
C ALA A 82 3.85 -2.55 -10.54
N LYS A 83 2.67 -2.71 -9.93
CA LYS A 83 1.37 -2.72 -10.61
C LYS A 83 0.21 -2.43 -9.65
N ASP A 84 -0.90 -1.96 -10.22
CA ASP A 84 -2.21 -1.94 -9.57
C ASP A 84 -2.68 -3.37 -9.24
N TRP A 85 -3.27 -3.57 -8.05
CA TRP A 85 -3.86 -4.84 -7.61
C TRP A 85 -5.35 -4.95 -7.96
N GLY A 86 -5.93 -3.88 -8.53
CA GLY A 86 -7.33 -3.74 -8.90
C GLY A 86 -8.21 -3.31 -7.73
N LYS A 87 -9.41 -2.82 -8.05
CA LYS A 87 -10.46 -2.63 -7.05
C LYS A 87 -10.95 -3.99 -6.57
N VAL A 88 -11.16 -4.12 -5.26
CA VAL A 88 -11.87 -5.26 -4.65
C VAL A 88 -13.35 -5.16 -5.00
#